data_AF-A0A927MM33-F1
#
_entry.id   AF-A0A927MM33-F1
#
_cell.length_a   1.000
_cell.length_b   1.000
_cell.length_c   1.000
_cell.angle_alpha   90.00
_cell.angle_beta   90.00
_cell.angle_gamma   90.00
#
_symmetry.space_group_name_H-M   'P 1'
#
loop_
_entity.id
_entity.type
_entity.pdbx_description
1 polymer ?
#
loop_
_entity_poly.entity_id
_entity_poly.type
_entity_poly.pdbx_seq_one_letter_code
_entity_poly.pdbx_strand_id
1 'polypeptide(L)'
;MSHTSLTKRDTPGRLNDKDAHDIYRLLVATSTTDMAAAIKRLHVDQLAGHPTQQALGYLDELFAAGPDALGSIMAGRAEEGVGDPAVVAASVAVLSRDLVEAI
;
A
#
# COMPACT_ATOMS: atom_id res chain seq x y z
N MET A 1 -17.10 13.04 31.06
CA MET A 1 -16.71 13.25 29.66
C MET A 1 -15.20 13.34 29.62
N SER A 2 -14.53 12.27 29.19
CA SER A 2 -13.09 12.26 28.97
C SER A 2 -12.86 11.71 27.56
N HIS A 3 -12.69 12.63 26.61
CA HIS A 3 -12.24 12.30 25.26
C HIS A 3 -10.76 11.91 25.32
N THR A 4 -10.47 10.62 25.30
CA THR A 4 -9.10 10.14 25.09
C THR A 4 -8.84 10.06 23.59
N SER A 5 -8.19 11.10 23.07
CA SER A 5 -7.75 11.20 21.68
C SER A 5 -6.73 10.12 21.31
N LEU A 6 -6.88 9.63 20.09
CA LEU A 6 -6.05 8.67 19.35
C LEU A 6 -4.55 9.02 19.35
N THR A 7 -3.69 8.22 19.98
CA THR A 7 -2.30 8.05 19.53
C THR A 7 -1.57 6.94 20.32
N LYS A 8 -1.26 5.83 19.66
CA LYS A 8 -0.16 4.94 20.05
C LYS A 8 0.65 4.55 18.81
N ARG A 9 1.27 5.59 18.22
CA ARG A 9 2.44 5.50 17.33
C ARG A 9 3.68 5.21 18.21
N ASP A 10 4.77 4.72 17.61
CA ASP A 10 6.09 4.54 18.22
C ASP A 10 6.43 3.11 18.70
N THR A 11 6.30 2.13 17.81
CA THR A 11 7.24 1.00 17.81
C THR A 11 7.86 0.88 16.41
N PRO A 12 9.14 1.25 16.23
CA PRO A 12 9.83 1.09 14.95
C PRO A 12 9.77 -0.36 14.49
N GLY A 13 9.28 -0.60 13.27
CA GLY A 13 9.20 -1.94 12.67
C GLY A 13 7.85 -2.65 12.78
N ARG A 14 6.82 -2.04 13.38
CA ARG A 14 5.46 -2.61 13.34
C ARG A 14 4.74 -2.19 12.07
N LEU A 15 4.53 -3.14 11.15
CA LEU A 15 3.54 -3.03 10.09
C LEU A 15 2.17 -2.71 10.70
N ASN A 16 1.57 -1.59 10.29
CA ASN A 16 0.30 -1.07 10.81
C ASN A 16 -0.78 -1.15 9.75
N ASP A 17 -1.95 -1.69 10.08
CA ASP A 17 -3.10 -1.84 9.15
C ASP A 17 -3.43 -0.53 8.45
N LYS A 18 -3.29 0.60 9.16
CA LYS A 18 -3.47 1.94 8.58
C LYS A 18 -2.52 2.21 7.41
N ASP A 19 -1.25 1.82 7.51
CA ASP A 19 -0.25 2.14 6.47
C ASP A 19 -0.55 1.33 5.19
N ALA A 20 -0.94 0.06 5.35
CA ALA A 20 -1.42 -0.76 4.24
C ALA A 20 -2.70 -0.19 3.62
N HIS A 21 -3.59 0.36 4.44
CA HIS A 21 -4.80 1.00 3.95
C HIS A 21 -4.53 2.32 3.22
N ASP A 22 -3.54 3.11 3.65
CA ASP A 22 -3.12 4.32 2.93
C ASP A 22 -2.56 3.99 1.53
N ILE A 23 -1.90 2.83 1.35
CA ILE A 23 -1.51 2.31 0.03
C ILE A 23 -2.75 2.02 -0.84
N TYR A 24 -3.74 1.29 -0.31
CA TYR A 24 -4.99 1.04 -1.03
C TYR A 24 -5.67 2.34 -1.47
N ARG A 25 -5.79 3.31 -0.57
CA ARG A 25 -6.42 4.61 -0.87
C ARG A 25 -5.67 5.37 -1.96
N LEU A 26 -4.34 5.32 -1.96
CA LEU A 26 -3.51 5.94 -2.99
C LEU A 26 -3.72 5.30 -4.36
N LEU A 27 -3.73 3.96 -4.41
CA LEU A 27 -3.92 3.18 -5.65
C LEU A 27 -5.33 3.31 -6.22
N VAL A 28 -6.35 3.46 -5.39
CA VAL A 28 -7.72 3.73 -5.86
C VAL A 28 -7.88 5.18 -6.34
N ALA A 29 -7.22 6.13 -5.70
CA ALA A 29 -7.35 7.55 -6.02
C ALA A 29 -6.55 7.99 -7.26
N THR A 30 -5.62 7.16 -7.74
CA THR A 30 -4.70 7.50 -8.83
C THR A 30 -4.71 6.41 -9.88
N SER A 31 -4.74 6.77 -11.16
CA SER A 31 -4.65 5.77 -12.22
C SER A 31 -3.29 5.04 -12.19
N THR A 32 -3.28 3.75 -12.50
CA THR A 32 -2.05 2.96 -12.61
C THR A 32 -1.07 3.60 -13.61
N THR A 33 -1.57 4.13 -14.72
CA THR A 33 -0.75 4.79 -15.75
C THR A 33 -0.03 6.04 -15.21
N ASP A 34 -0.73 6.92 -14.51
CA ASP A 34 -0.13 8.14 -13.96
C ASP A 34 0.87 7.81 -12.85
N MET A 35 0.53 6.85 -12.00
CA MET A 35 1.42 6.37 -10.94
C MET A 35 2.68 5.74 -11.53
N ALA A 36 2.55 4.86 -12.52
CA ALA A 36 3.68 4.24 -13.20
C ALA A 36 4.59 5.28 -13.86
N ALA A 37 4.03 6.28 -14.52
CA ALA A 37 4.80 7.37 -15.11
C ALA A 37 5.60 8.16 -14.05
N ALA A 38 5.03 8.40 -12.87
CA ALA A 38 5.74 9.04 -11.77
C ALA A 38 6.85 8.15 -11.19
N ILE A 39 6.57 6.88 -10.93
CA ILE A 39 7.54 5.92 -10.40
C ILE A 39 8.70 5.72 -11.37
N LYS A 40 8.46 5.62 -12.68
CA LYS A 40 9.53 5.52 -13.69
C LYS A 40 10.50 6.69 -13.63
N ARG A 41 9.99 7.92 -13.39
CA ARG A 41 10.86 9.10 -13.20
C ARG A 41 11.70 8.98 -11.93
N LEU A 42 11.10 8.54 -10.82
CA LEU A 42 11.82 8.33 -9.56
C LEU A 42 12.85 7.20 -9.66
N HIS A 43 12.55 6.15 -10.42
CA HIS A 43 13.41 4.98 -10.58
C HIS A 43 14.74 5.30 -11.26
N VAL A 44 14.73 6.24 -12.23
CA VAL A 44 15.94 6.68 -12.94
C VAL A 44 16.62 7.89 -12.28
N ASP A 45 16.04 8.42 -11.20
CA ASP A 45 16.61 9.56 -10.47
C ASP A 45 17.82 9.12 -9.64
N GLN A 46 18.87 9.96 -9.60
CA GLN A 46 20.12 9.61 -8.92
C GLN A 46 19.97 9.48 -7.41
N LEU A 47 19.03 10.21 -6.80
CA LEU A 47 18.78 10.19 -5.36
C LEU A 47 17.67 9.20 -5.01
N ALA A 48 16.59 9.21 -5.78
CA ALA A 48 15.39 8.43 -5.47
C ALA A 48 15.37 7.03 -6.10
N GLY A 49 16.26 6.71 -7.04
CA GLY A 49 16.21 5.45 -7.80
C GLY A 49 16.31 4.21 -6.93
N HIS A 50 17.35 4.14 -6.10
CA HIS A 50 17.55 2.99 -5.20
C HIS A 50 16.40 2.78 -4.20
N PRO A 51 15.98 3.79 -3.40
CA PRO A 51 14.85 3.60 -2.49
C PRO A 51 13.53 3.31 -3.23
N THR A 52 13.34 3.83 -4.45
CA THR A 52 12.16 3.49 -5.28
C THR A 52 12.18 2.01 -5.68
N GLN A 53 13.33 1.48 -6.06
CA GLN A 53 13.46 0.05 -6.37
C GLN A 53 13.17 -0.83 -5.14
N GLN A 54 13.64 -0.44 -3.96
CA GLN A 54 13.33 -1.15 -2.72
C GLN A 54 11.83 -1.10 -2.41
N ALA A 55 11.20 0.08 -2.58
CA ALA A 55 9.76 0.24 -2.38
C ALA A 55 8.93 -0.63 -3.34
N LEU A 56 9.35 -0.76 -4.60
CA LEU A 56 8.71 -1.67 -5.57
C LEU A 56 8.84 -3.14 -5.14
N GLY A 57 9.99 -3.54 -4.61
CA GLY A 57 10.16 -4.88 -4.03
C GLY A 57 9.21 -5.16 -2.86
N TYR A 58 9.03 -4.18 -1.96
CA TYR A 58 8.07 -4.31 -0.87
C TYR A 58 6.62 -4.32 -1.36
N LEU A 59 6.30 -3.53 -2.39
CA LEU A 59 4.95 -3.52 -2.98
C LEU A 59 4.62 -4.87 -3.60
N ASP A 60 5.60 -5.48 -4.29
CA ASP A 60 5.46 -6.80 -4.88
C ASP A 60 5.24 -7.89 -3.81
N GLU A 61 6.15 -7.96 -2.83
CA GLU A 61 6.13 -8.96 -1.75
C GLU A 61 4.89 -8.85 -0.86
N LEU A 62 4.55 -7.63 -0.43
CA LEU A 62 3.52 -7.43 0.60
C LEU A 62 2.10 -7.34 0.04
N PHE A 63 1.93 -7.01 -1.25
CA PHE A 63 0.61 -6.76 -1.84
C PHE A 63 0.37 -7.53 -3.14
N ALA A 64 1.27 -7.41 -4.12
CA ALA A 64 1.06 -7.97 -5.46
C ALA A 64 1.01 -9.51 -5.49
N ALA A 65 1.62 -10.16 -4.48
CA ALA A 65 1.57 -11.61 -4.30
C ALA A 65 0.15 -12.19 -4.14
N GLY A 66 -0.85 -11.37 -3.78
CA GLY A 66 -2.27 -11.77 -3.76
C GLY A 66 -3.08 -11.17 -2.61
N PRO A 67 -4.40 -11.46 -2.56
CA PRO A 67 -5.28 -10.99 -1.48
C PRO A 67 -4.86 -11.50 -0.09
N ASP A 68 -4.21 -12.67 -0.03
CA ASP A 68 -3.71 -13.27 1.21
C ASP A 68 -2.29 -12.78 1.58
N ALA A 69 -1.69 -11.89 0.78
CA ALA A 69 -0.43 -11.25 1.13
C ALA A 69 -0.62 -10.36 2.37
N LEU A 70 0.44 -10.24 3.18
CA LEU A 70 0.35 -9.58 4.48
C LEU A 70 -0.20 -8.14 4.38
N GLY A 71 0.32 -7.35 3.44
CA GLY A 71 -0.15 -5.98 3.19
C GLY A 71 -1.59 -5.94 2.70
N SER A 72 -2.00 -6.88 1.83
CA SER A 72 -3.39 -6.98 1.35
C SER A 72 -4.38 -7.30 2.49
N ILE A 73 -4.05 -8.27 3.35
CA ILE A 73 -4.84 -8.60 4.53
C ILE A 73 -4.93 -7.39 5.47
N MET A 74 -3.81 -6.72 5.72
CA MET A 74 -3.75 -5.55 6.59
C MET A 74 -4.62 -4.40 6.07
N ALA A 75 -4.60 -4.14 4.76
CA ALA A 75 -5.47 -3.14 4.14
C ALA A 75 -6.95 -3.50 4.31
N GLY A 76 -7.31 -4.78 4.13
CA GLY A 76 -8.66 -5.27 4.37
C GLY A 76 -9.12 -5.11 5.82
N ARG A 77 -8.28 -5.48 6.78
CA ARG A 77 -8.57 -5.34 8.22
C ARG A 77 -8.87 -3.90 8.63
N ALA A 78 -8.22 -2.93 8.00
CA ALA A 78 -8.45 -1.52 8.28
C ALA A 78 -9.87 -1.03 7.91
N GLU A 79 -10.60 -1.80 7.09
CA GLU A 79 -11.97 -1.52 6.65
C GLU A 79 -13.02 -2.37 7.40
N GLU A 80 -12.62 -3.16 8.41
CA GLU A 80 -13.54 -3.91 9.26
C GLU A 80 -14.56 -2.98 9.95
N GLY A 81 -15.85 -3.28 9.75
CA GLY A 81 -16.96 -2.52 10.33
C GLY A 81 -17.34 -1.24 9.56
N VAL A 82 -16.67 -0.94 8.44
CA VAL A 82 -17.01 0.20 7.56
C VAL A 82 -17.28 -0.29 6.14
N GLY A 83 -16.37 -1.10 5.58
CA GLY A 83 -16.43 -1.63 4.22
C GLY A 83 -16.43 -3.16 4.17
N ASP A 84 -15.93 -3.70 3.07
CA ASP A 84 -15.74 -5.15 2.87
C ASP A 84 -14.23 -5.46 2.83
N PRO A 85 -13.67 -6.05 3.92
CA PRO A 85 -12.26 -6.40 4.01
C PRO A 85 -11.75 -7.29 2.87
N ALA A 86 -12.58 -8.24 2.40
CA ALA A 86 -12.17 -9.17 1.35
C ALA A 86 -12.06 -8.48 -0.01
N VAL A 87 -13.00 -7.57 -0.29
CA VAL A 87 -12.96 -6.74 -1.51
C VAL A 87 -11.75 -5.82 -1.49
N VAL A 88 -11.43 -5.20 -0.35
CA VAL A 88 -10.29 -4.29 -0.22
C VAL A 88 -8.97 -5.04 -0.39
N ALA A 89 -8.82 -6.21 0.25
CA ALA A 89 -7.64 -7.06 0.10
C ALA A 89 -7.43 -7.52 -1.36
N ALA A 90 -8.50 -7.96 -2.04
CA ALA A 90 -8.43 -8.34 -3.45
C ALA A 90 -8.10 -7.14 -4.36
N SER A 91 -8.70 -5.99 -4.09
CA SER A 91 -8.52 -4.78 -4.90
C SER A 91 -7.09 -4.25 -4.79
N VAL A 92 -6.55 -4.11 -3.57
CA VAL A 92 -5.19 -3.61 -3.37
C VAL A 92 -4.14 -4.57 -3.96
N ALA A 93 -4.38 -5.89 -3.90
CA ALA A 93 -3.48 -6.87 -4.50
C ALA A 93 -3.43 -6.72 -6.04
N VAL A 94 -4.58 -6.61 -6.69
CA VAL A 94 -4.66 -6.43 -8.15
C VAL A 94 -4.04 -5.10 -8.58
N LEU A 95 -4.42 -4.00 -7.93
CA LEU A 95 -3.88 -2.67 -8.27
C LEU A 95 -2.36 -2.59 -8.07
N SER A 96 -1.84 -3.24 -7.02
CA SER A 96 -0.40 -3.32 -6.76
C SER A 96 0.32 -4.13 -7.83
N ARG A 97 -0.24 -5.28 -8.23
CA ARG A 97 0.31 -6.10 -9.32
C ARG A 97 0.33 -5.33 -10.64
N ASP A 98 -0.79 -4.70 -10.99
CA ASP A 98 -0.90 -3.90 -12.22
C ASP A 98 0.14 -2.76 -12.23
N LEU A 99 0.40 -2.15 -11.08
CA LEU A 99 1.44 -1.11 -10.96
C LEU A 99 2.85 -1.68 -11.13
N VAL A 100 3.19 -2.78 -10.46
CA VAL A 100 4.51 -3.43 -10.55
C VAL A 100 4.78 -3.90 -11.98
N GLU A 101 3.81 -4.52 -12.65
CA GLU A 101 3.92 -4.97 -14.05
C GLU A 101 4.04 -3.79 -15.04
N ALA A 102 3.57 -2.60 -14.67
CA ALA A 102 3.63 -1.42 -15.51
C ALA A 102 4.96 -0.65 -15.41
N ILE A 103 5.84 -0.96 -14.46
CA ILE A 103 7.18 -0.33 -14.31
C ILE A 103 8.18 -1.00 -15.25
#